data_AF-E4PJ69-F1
#
_entry.id   AF-E4PJ69-F1
#
_cell.length_a   1.000
_cell.length_b   1.000
_cell.length_c   1.000
_cell.angle_alpha   90.00
_cell.angle_beta   90.00
_cell.angle_gamma   90.00
#
_symmetry.space_group_name_H-M   'P 1'
#
loop_
_entity.id
_entity.type
_entity.pdbx_description
1 polymer ?
#
loop_
_entity_poly.entity_id
_entity_poly.type
_entity_poly.pdbx_seq_one_letter_code
_entity_poly.pdbx_strand_id
1 'polypeptide(L)' 'MNRSEHDANKHLSQFVNHVDEVIQQAIEKADKGRFVVATSEAGNVLLLPHFNASLRQDLTWVYDTEYGYVFSPEKRSA' A
#
# COMPACT_ATOMS: atom_id res chain seq x y z
N MET A 1 18.91 -24.38 2.08
CA MET A 1 18.37 -23.01 1.96
C MET A 1 19.34 -22.22 1.11
N ASN A 2 18.95 -21.92 -0.12
CA ASN A 2 19.77 -21.14 -1.04
C ASN A 2 19.80 -19.69 -0.53
N ARG A 3 20.97 -19.02 -0.60
CA ARG A 3 21.13 -17.62 -0.17
C ARG A 3 20.06 -16.69 -0.79
N SER A 4 19.62 -16.99 -2.01
CA SER A 4 18.55 -16.29 -2.73
C SER A 4 17.18 -16.34 -2.03
N GLU A 5 16.83 -17.43 -1.35
CA GLU A 5 15.57 -17.54 -0.59
C GLU A 5 15.60 -16.72 0.72
N HIS A 6 16.80 -16.56 1.30
CA HIS A 6 16.98 -15.77 2.51
C HIS A 6 16.90 -14.26 2.22
N ASP A 7 17.49 -13.82 1.10
CA ASP A 7 17.38 -12.42 0.67
C ASP A 7 15.96 -12.05 0.21
N ALA A 8 15.27 -12.95 -0.50
CA ALA A 8 13.88 -12.73 -0.88
C ALA A 8 12.96 -12.58 0.34
N ASN A 9 13.08 -13.47 1.34
CA ASN A 9 12.30 -13.37 2.57
C ASN A 9 12.64 -12.13 3.39
N LYS A 10 13.90 -11.68 3.38
CA LYS A 10 14.32 -10.46 4.07
C LYS A 10 13.78 -9.20 3.40
N HIS A 11 13.79 -9.14 2.06
CA HIS A 11 13.15 -8.05 1.32
C HIS A 11 11.64 -8.05 1.51
N LEU A 12 10.96 -9.19 1.39
CA LEU A 12 9.51 -9.27 1.61
C LEU A 12 9.12 -8.85 3.04
N SER A 13 9.89 -9.27 4.05
CA SER A 13 9.66 -8.86 5.44
C SER A 13 9.82 -7.35 5.67
N GLN A 14 10.73 -6.70 4.94
CA GLN A 14 10.91 -5.24 5.03
C GLN A 14 9.69 -4.48 4.51
N PHE A 15 9.08 -4.94 3.42
CA PHE A 15 7.90 -4.30 2.86
C PHE A 15 6.67 -4.48 3.75
N VAL A 16 6.48 -5.67 4.35
CA VAL A 16 5.32 -5.93 5.23
C VAL A 16 5.33 -5.00 6.44
N ASN A 17 6.47 -4.89 7.15
CA ASN A 17 6.57 -3.99 8.30
C ASN A 17 6.36 -2.52 7.90
N HIS A 18 6.87 -2.12 6.73
CA HIS A 18 6.71 -0.75 6.24
C HIS A 18 5.26 -0.43 5.83
N VAL A 19 4.54 -1.39 5.25
CA VAL A 19 3.11 -1.24 4.92
C VAL A 19 2.29 -0.99 6.18
N ASP A 20 2.51 -1.77 7.24
CA ASP A 20 1.77 -1.61 8.50
C ASP A 20 2.02 -0.24 9.15
N GLU A 21 3.27 0.22 9.17
CA GLU A 21 3.62 1.58 9.64
C GLU A 21 2.89 2.66 8.85
N VAL A 22 2.82 2.52 7.53
CA VAL A 22 2.17 3.51 6.65
C VAL A 22 0.64 3.46 6.81
N ILE A 23 0.06 2.29 7.07
CA ILE A 23 -1.35 2.15 7.41
C ILE A 23 -1.67 2.87 8.72
N GLN A 24 -0.86 2.72 9.76
CA GLN A 24 -1.05 3.46 11.01
C GLN A 24 -1.03 4.98 10.77
N GLN A 25 -0.09 5.48 9.96
CA GLN A 25 -0.06 6.90 9.58
C GLN A 25 -1.30 7.34 8.80
N ALA A 26 -1.89 6.46 7.98
CA ALA A 26 -3.13 6.75 7.28
C ALA A 26 -4.30 6.91 8.26
N ILE A 27 -4.40 5.99 9.24
CA ILE A 27 -5.42 6.00 10.29
C ILE A 27 -5.29 7.27 11.15
N GLU A 28 -4.08 7.62 11.56
CA GLU A 28 -3.81 8.85 12.33
C GLU A 28 -4.20 10.14 11.60
N LYS A 29 -4.28 10.10 10.25
CA LYS A 29 -4.67 11.22 9.40
C LYS A 29 -6.11 11.13 8.90
N ALA A 30 -6.86 10.10 9.29
CA ALA A 30 -8.24 9.89 8.81
C ALA A 30 -9.18 11.04 9.21
N ASP A 31 -8.85 11.77 10.28
CA ASP A 31 -9.52 13.00 10.71
C ASP A 31 -9.38 14.15 9.69
N LYS A 32 -8.34 14.13 8.87
CA LYS A 32 -8.01 15.16 7.86
C LYS A 32 -8.54 14.83 6.47
N GLY A 33 -9.24 13.72 6.32
CA GLY A 33 -9.84 13.28 5.07
C GLY A 33 -9.48 11.83 4.71
N ARG A 34 -9.83 11.44 3.50
CA ARG A 34 -9.65 10.06 3.03
C ARG A 34 -8.26 9.84 2.44
N PHE A 35 -7.52 8.89 3.01
CA PHE A 35 -6.20 8.49 2.56
C PHE A 35 -6.20 7.03 2.10
N VAL A 36 -5.28 6.75 1.18
CA VAL A 36 -5.05 5.43 0.61
C VAL A 36 -3.59 5.07 0.80
N VAL A 37 -3.33 3.86 1.28
CA VAL A 37 -2.02 3.22 1.24
C VAL A 37 -1.99 2.31 0.02
N ALA A 38 -1.00 2.51 -0.83
CA ALA A 38 -0.83 1.74 -2.05
C ALA A 38 0.64 1.40 -2.29
N THR A 39 0.89 0.31 -3.01
CA THR A 39 2.20 -0.03 -3.55
C THR A 39 2.27 0.39 -5.02
N SER A 40 3.40 0.95 -5.43
CA SER A 40 3.68 1.25 -6.85
C SER A 40 4.32 0.05 -7.56
N GLU A 41 4.27 0.02 -8.90
CA GLU A 41 4.99 -0.98 -9.71
C GLU A 41 6.51 -1.01 -9.43
N ALA A 42 7.08 0.13 -9.00
CA ALA A 42 8.47 0.24 -8.57
C ALA A 42 8.75 -0.36 -7.18
N GLY A 43 7.73 -0.92 -6.51
CA GLY A 43 7.84 -1.53 -5.17
C GLY A 43 7.78 -0.54 -4.00
N ASN A 44 7.53 0.75 -4.24
CA ASN A 44 7.41 1.73 -3.16
C ASN A 44 6.04 1.66 -2.50
N VAL A 45 5.99 1.76 -1.17
CA VAL A 45 4.77 1.97 -0.38
C VAL A 45 4.50 3.47 -0.29
N LEU A 46 3.28 3.89 -0.60
CA LEU A 46 2.89 5.29 -0.70
C LEU A 46 1.63 5.54 0.12
N LEU A 47 1.63 6.65 0.87
CA LEU A 47 0.45 7.23 1.51
C LEU A 47 -0.01 8.44 0.71
N LEU A 48 -1.22 8.38 0.16
CA LEU A 48 -1.73 9.41 -0.74
C LEU A 48 -3.16 9.81 -0.33
N PRO A 49 -3.56 11.08 -0.50
CA PRO A 49 -4.98 11.43 -0.51
C PRO A 49 -5.70 10.61 -1.59
N HIS A 50 -6.94 10.16 -1.31
CA HIS A 50 -7.71 9.30 -2.21
C HIS A 50 -7.76 9.82 -3.65
N PHE A 51 -7.99 11.13 -3.83
CA PHE A 51 -8.04 11.76 -5.16
C PHE A 51 -6.73 11.57 -5.94
N ASN A 52 -5.58 11.71 -5.30
CA ASN A 52 -4.29 11.54 -5.96
C ASN A 52 -4.03 10.06 -6.29
N ALA A 53 -4.44 9.15 -5.41
CA ALA A 53 -4.34 7.71 -5.64
C ALA A 53 -5.23 7.27 -6.81
N SER A 54 -6.46 7.80 -6.93
CA SER A 54 -7.41 7.41 -7.98
C SER A 54 -7.01 7.85 -9.39
N LEU A 55 -6.14 8.85 -9.51
CA LEU A 55 -5.64 9.32 -10.80
C LEU A 55 -4.44 8.52 -11.32
N ARG A 56 -3.82 7.70 -10.46
CA ARG A 56 -2.62 6.93 -10.80
C ARG A 56 -2.98 5.50 -11.15
N GLN A 57 -2.52 5.04 -12.31
CA GLN A 57 -2.76 3.68 -12.80
C GLN A 57 -1.66 2.69 -12.42
N ASP A 58 -0.54 3.19 -11.89
CA ASP A 58 0.64 2.40 -11.49
C ASP A 58 0.59 1.91 -10.03
N LEU A 59 -0.58 2.03 -9.38
CA LEU A 59 -0.77 1.75 -7.97
C LEU A 59 -1.64 0.51 -7.74
N THR A 60 -1.21 -0.34 -6.81
CA THR A 60 -2.01 -1.40 -6.21
C THR A 60 -2.41 -0.99 -4.81
N TRP A 61 -3.72 -0.88 -4.55
CA TRP A 61 -4.23 -0.40 -3.27
C TRP A 61 -4.15 -1.50 -2.22
N VAL A 62 -3.77 -1.12 -1.01
CA VAL A 62 -3.60 -2.05 0.13
C VAL A 62 -4.56 -1.68 1.25
N TYR A 63 -4.77 -0.39 1.50
CA TYR A 63 -5.64 0.11 2.56
C TYR A 63 -6.28 1.43 2.16
N ASP A 64 -7.54 1.62 2.53
CA ASP A 64 -8.28 2.87 2.38
C ASP A 64 -8.86 3.24 3.75
N THR A 65 -8.67 4.46 4.21
CA THR A 65 -9.16 4.88 5.53
C THR A 65 -10.68 4.84 5.66
N GLU A 66 -11.42 4.88 4.55
CA GLU A 66 -12.90 4.76 4.55
C GLU A 66 -13.36 3.30 4.58
N TYR A 67 -12.65 2.40 3.89
CA TYR A 67 -13.11 1.01 3.65
C TYR A 67 -12.26 -0.08 4.30
N GLY A 68 -11.13 0.29 4.92
CA GLY A 68 -10.17 -0.64 5.51
C GLY A 68 -9.27 -1.30 4.47
N TYR A 69 -8.87 -2.54 4.71
CA TYR A 69 -8.01 -3.29 3.79
C TYR A 69 -8.69 -3.51 2.44
N VAL A 70 -7.99 -3.15 1.38
CA VAL A 70 -8.46 -3.30 0.00
C VAL A 70 -7.66 -4.44 -0.63
N PHE A 71 -8.32 -5.57 -0.85
CA PHE A 71 -7.79 -6.59 -1.73
C PHE A 71 -8.19 -6.20 -3.14
N SER A 72 -7.23 -5.71 -3.95
CA SER A 72 -7.46 -5.45 -5.37
C SER A 72 -6.75 -6.53 -6.18
N PRO A 73 -7.45 -7.59 -6.63
CA PRO A 73 -6.84 -8.58 -7.51
C PRO A 73 -6.75 -8.06 -8.95
N GLU A 74 -7.63 -7.17 -9.40
CA GLU A 74 -7.64 -6.69 -10.79
C GLU A 74 -8.18 -5.26 -10.84
N LYS A 75 -7.65 -4.47 -11.79
CA LYS A 75 -8.09 -3.11 -12.12
C LYS A 75 -9.62 -3.06 -12.07
N ARG A 76 -10.18 -2.35 -11.08
CA ARG A 76 -11.60 -1.97 -11.10
C ARG A 76 -11.83 -1.14 -12.36
N SER A 77 -12.34 -1.79 -13.39
CA SER A 77 -12.88 -1.11 -14.56
C SER A 77 -14.05 -0.26 -14.07
N ALA A 78 -14.01 1.01 -14.43
CA ALA A 78 -14.97 2.04 -14.05
C ALA A 78 -16.40 1.71 -14.51
#